data_AF-A0A239DE02-F1
#
_entry.id   AF-A0A239DE02-F1
#
_cell.length_a   1.000
_cell.length_b   1.000
_cell.length_c   1.000
_cell.angle_alpha   90.00
_cell.angle_beta   90.00
_cell.angle_gamma   90.00
#
_symmetry.space_group_name_H-M   'P 1'
#
loop_
_entity.id
_entity.type
_entity.pdbx_description
1 polymer ?
#
loop_
_entity_poly.entity_id
_entity_poly.type
_entity_poly.pdbx_seq_one_letter_code
_entity_poly.pdbx_strand_id
1 'polypeptide(L)'
;MSERTTSASWASGIVKALELEGLDCPALFNKLGLDFAALSDPDARFTQDSMTRLWQLAEDLSGNRAIGLNMSRVVRPASFHVVGYALMSSRTLAEGFERLVRYQRIIAESSDLSFLLGPEGHALILTVHGDHLPPTRHSSEASLACALSLCSWLSGRTIQPRRVLIQGPQPEDIEPYRTAFHSPLTFSASYDAIIFDPVDLQSPLPTANEAMARLHDRFAGEYLARFSESRVTHRARQVLCRVLPQGEPKRELVAQALHLSQRTLQRRLQEEGTSFQALLDDTRRELAEQYLAQPGMTLLETAYLLGFADPSNFFRAFRRWFDVTPGEYRARRHGLNQGEAEALSDARTPACTEPVR
;
A
#
# COMPACT_ATOMS: atom_id res chain seq x y z
N MET A 1 -18.80 -1.42 0.15
CA MET A 1 -17.35 -1.39 0.36
C MET A 1 -17.10 -0.60 1.65
N SER A 2 -16.11 -0.93 2.47
CA SER A 2 -15.66 -0.12 3.59
C SER A 2 -15.05 1.10 2.95
N GLU A 3 -15.53 2.27 3.35
CA GLU A 3 -15.07 3.52 2.77
C GLU A 3 -13.57 3.65 2.96
N ARG A 4 -12.86 4.03 1.89
CA ARG A 4 -11.43 4.31 1.99
C ARG A 4 -11.24 5.59 2.77
N THR A 5 -10.23 5.65 3.61
CA THR A 5 -9.96 6.81 4.47
C THR A 5 -8.52 7.29 4.36
N THR A 6 -8.32 8.53 4.78
CA THR A 6 -7.04 9.24 4.82
C THR A 6 -6.83 9.83 6.21
N SER A 7 -5.60 9.82 6.69
CA SER A 7 -5.22 10.29 8.03
C SER A 7 -5.48 11.78 8.23
N ALA A 8 -5.82 12.17 9.46
CA ALA A 8 -5.94 13.58 9.85
C ALA A 8 -4.65 14.38 9.62
N SER A 9 -3.47 13.76 9.73
CA SER A 9 -2.18 14.42 9.43
C SER A 9 -2.07 14.83 7.97
N TRP A 10 -2.51 13.98 7.03
CA TRP A 10 -2.54 14.33 5.62
C TRP A 10 -3.61 15.39 5.33
N ALA A 11 -4.82 15.23 5.88
CA ALA A 11 -5.89 16.22 5.76
C ALA A 11 -5.47 17.60 6.31
N SER A 12 -4.71 17.63 7.41
CA SER A 12 -4.11 18.86 7.96
C SER A 12 -3.08 19.48 7.02
N GLY A 13 -2.35 18.68 6.26
CA GLY A 13 -1.48 19.15 5.18
C GLY A 13 -2.28 19.85 4.09
N ILE A 14 -3.40 19.25 3.66
CA ILE A 14 -4.33 19.83 2.69
C ILE A 14 -4.84 21.18 3.21
N VAL A 15 -5.36 21.22 4.43
CA VAL A 15 -5.87 22.45 5.06
C VAL A 15 -4.83 23.57 5.05
N LYS A 16 -3.59 23.29 5.44
CA LYS A 16 -2.50 24.28 5.40
C LYS A 16 -2.23 24.79 3.99
N ALA A 17 -2.26 23.91 2.98
CA ALA A 17 -2.05 24.30 1.59
C ALA A 17 -3.21 25.19 1.08
N LEU A 18 -4.44 24.89 1.47
CA LEU A 18 -5.63 25.67 1.13
C LEU A 18 -5.66 27.04 1.85
N GLU A 19 -5.22 27.09 3.11
CA GLU A 19 -5.10 28.34 3.88
C GLU A 19 -4.05 29.28 3.28
N LEU A 20 -2.96 28.75 2.70
CA LEU A 20 -1.99 29.56 1.95
C LEU A 20 -2.60 30.23 0.70
N GLU A 21 -3.68 29.69 0.16
CA GLU A 21 -4.47 30.30 -0.93
C GLU A 21 -5.57 31.24 -0.41
N GLY A 22 -5.64 31.48 0.90
CA GLY A 22 -6.60 32.37 1.52
C GLY A 22 -8.00 31.77 1.70
N LEU A 23 -8.15 30.44 1.61
CA LEU A 23 -9.43 29.77 1.82
C LEU A 23 -9.75 29.59 3.32
N ASP A 24 -11.02 29.81 3.69
CA ASP A 24 -11.55 29.57 5.05
C ASP A 24 -11.86 28.07 5.25
N CYS A 25 -10.83 27.29 5.58
CA CYS A 25 -10.95 25.85 5.75
C CYS A 25 -12.00 25.41 6.80
N PRO A 26 -12.15 26.05 7.97
CA PRO A 26 -13.27 25.79 8.87
C PRO A 26 -14.64 25.91 8.20
N ALA A 27 -14.86 26.97 7.39
CA ALA A 27 -16.12 27.12 6.66
C ALA A 27 -16.30 26.05 5.57
N LEU A 28 -15.22 25.68 4.86
CA LEU A 28 -15.25 24.61 3.85
C LEU A 28 -15.60 23.25 4.49
N PHE A 29 -15.00 22.91 5.63
CA PHE A 29 -15.30 21.67 6.36
C PHE A 29 -16.76 21.63 6.80
N ASN A 30 -17.26 22.72 7.39
CA ASN A 30 -18.66 22.83 7.80
C ASN A 30 -19.62 22.64 6.61
N LYS A 31 -19.32 23.26 5.45
CA LYS A 31 -20.13 23.11 4.23
C LYS A 31 -20.18 21.66 3.72
N LEU A 32 -19.13 20.88 3.98
CA LEU A 32 -19.02 19.47 3.62
C LEU A 32 -19.53 18.52 4.71
N GLY A 33 -20.00 19.03 5.86
CA GLY A 33 -20.42 18.23 7.00
C GLY A 33 -19.27 17.52 7.71
N LEU A 34 -18.04 18.05 7.59
CA LEU A 34 -16.84 17.51 8.22
C LEU A 34 -16.56 18.25 9.52
N ASP A 35 -16.12 17.52 10.55
CA ASP A 35 -15.64 18.12 11.79
C ASP A 35 -14.21 18.63 11.61
N PHE A 36 -14.04 19.95 11.64
CA PHE A 36 -12.72 20.58 11.56
C PHE A 36 -11.88 20.31 12.82
N ALA A 37 -12.49 20.15 14.00
CA ALA A 37 -11.76 19.88 15.24
C ALA A 37 -11.09 18.50 15.23
N ALA A 38 -11.64 17.54 14.47
CA ALA A 38 -11.07 16.22 14.27
C ALA A 38 -9.66 16.23 13.65
N LEU A 39 -9.24 17.32 12.99
CA LEU A 39 -7.87 17.47 12.49
C LEU A 39 -6.82 17.48 13.61
N SER A 40 -7.23 17.81 14.85
CA SER A 40 -6.34 17.81 16.02
C SER A 40 -6.16 16.43 16.63
N ASP A 41 -6.99 15.45 16.28
CA ASP A 41 -6.89 14.07 16.73
C ASP A 41 -5.92 13.29 15.80
N PRO A 42 -4.76 12.81 16.31
CA PRO A 42 -3.81 12.04 15.52
C PRO A 42 -4.34 10.74 14.93
N ASP A 43 -5.41 10.19 15.50
CA ASP A 43 -6.03 8.93 15.06
C ASP A 43 -7.28 9.14 14.20
N ALA A 44 -7.79 10.37 14.10
CA ALA A 44 -8.91 10.67 13.24
C ALA A 44 -8.60 10.42 11.77
N ARG A 45 -9.63 10.01 11.05
CA ARG A 45 -9.57 9.75 9.61
C ARG A 45 -10.77 10.34 8.90
N PHE A 46 -10.52 10.77 7.67
CA PHE A 46 -11.51 11.36 6.79
C PHE A 46 -11.74 10.42 5.61
N THR A 47 -12.99 10.29 5.17
CA THR A 47 -13.32 9.44 4.03
C THR A 47 -12.72 10.02 2.75
N GLN A 48 -12.35 9.16 1.80
CA GLN A 48 -11.72 9.57 0.56
C GLN A 48 -12.64 10.50 -0.24
N ASP A 49 -13.94 10.19 -0.29
CA ASP A 49 -14.93 11.06 -0.95
C ASP A 49 -15.04 12.44 -0.31
N SER A 50 -14.85 12.53 1.02
CA SER A 50 -14.81 13.82 1.71
C SER A 50 -13.62 14.66 1.26
N MET A 51 -12.44 14.02 1.10
CA MET A 51 -11.24 14.71 0.60
C MET A 51 -11.37 15.08 -0.87
N THR A 52 -11.99 14.22 -1.70
CA THR A 52 -12.33 14.54 -3.10
C THR A 52 -13.21 15.79 -3.18
N ARG A 53 -14.28 15.87 -2.38
CA ARG A 53 -15.18 17.04 -2.33
C ARG A 53 -14.47 18.28 -1.80
N LEU A 54 -13.57 18.14 -0.83
CA LEU A 54 -12.75 19.24 -0.32
C LEU A 54 -11.90 19.85 -1.43
N TRP A 55 -11.20 19.03 -2.22
CA TRP A 55 -10.41 19.50 -3.35
C TRP A 55 -11.26 20.19 -4.42
N GLN A 56 -12.40 19.61 -4.78
CA GLN A 56 -13.31 20.19 -5.78
C GLN A 56 -13.83 21.56 -5.33
N LEU A 57 -14.33 21.64 -4.08
CA LEU A 57 -14.82 22.89 -3.53
C LEU A 57 -13.72 23.95 -3.42
N ALA A 58 -12.50 23.55 -3.09
CA ALA A 58 -11.36 24.47 -3.00
C ALA A 58 -10.96 25.02 -4.38
N GLU A 59 -10.93 24.17 -5.43
CA GLU A 59 -10.71 24.63 -6.80
C GLU A 59 -11.82 25.59 -7.25
N ASP A 60 -13.09 25.24 -7.02
CA ASP A 60 -14.24 26.06 -7.40
C ASP A 60 -14.20 27.47 -6.78
N LEU A 61 -13.78 27.57 -5.51
CA LEU A 61 -13.73 28.84 -4.78
C LEU A 61 -12.48 29.68 -5.11
N SER A 62 -11.34 29.03 -5.31
CA SER A 62 -10.07 29.72 -5.59
C SER A 62 -9.88 30.05 -7.07
N GLY A 63 -10.51 29.29 -7.97
CA GLY A 63 -10.19 29.30 -9.40
C GLY A 63 -8.82 28.69 -9.74
N ASN A 64 -8.07 28.20 -8.73
CA ASN A 64 -6.73 27.66 -8.92
C ASN A 64 -6.78 26.19 -9.33
N ARG A 65 -6.61 25.95 -10.64
CA ARG A 65 -6.59 24.60 -11.23
C ARG A 65 -5.42 23.73 -10.78
N ALA A 66 -4.37 24.33 -10.20
CA ALA A 66 -3.15 23.66 -9.75
C ALA A 66 -3.03 23.66 -8.21
N ILE A 67 -4.13 23.86 -7.49
CA ILE A 67 -4.13 24.03 -6.03
C ILE A 67 -3.49 22.87 -5.27
N GLY A 68 -3.56 21.64 -5.79
CA GLY A 68 -2.90 20.47 -5.21
C GLY A 68 -1.37 20.63 -5.10
N LEU A 69 -0.74 21.35 -6.03
CA LEU A 69 0.71 21.55 -6.04
C LEU A 69 1.23 22.38 -4.86
N ASN A 70 0.37 23.19 -4.21
CA ASN A 70 0.75 23.96 -3.02
C ASN A 70 1.14 23.08 -1.83
N MET A 71 0.79 21.80 -1.86
CA MET A 71 1.24 20.82 -0.88
C MET A 71 2.76 20.74 -0.79
N SER A 72 3.49 21.02 -1.88
CA SER A 72 4.96 21.12 -1.89
C SER A 72 5.52 22.14 -0.89
N ARG A 73 4.75 23.18 -0.55
CA ARG A 73 5.18 24.33 0.27
C ARG A 73 4.99 24.10 1.76
N VAL A 74 4.02 23.26 2.13
CA VAL A 74 3.63 23.02 3.52
C VAL A 74 4.09 21.68 4.07
N VAL A 75 4.61 20.81 3.21
CA VAL A 75 4.98 19.45 3.59
C VAL A 75 6.04 19.44 4.69
N ARG A 76 5.80 18.60 5.70
CA ARG A 76 6.74 18.28 6.78
C ARG A 76 6.66 16.78 7.05
N PRO A 77 7.66 16.15 7.71
CA PRO A 77 7.56 14.74 8.09
C PRO A 77 6.26 14.40 8.83
N ALA A 78 5.82 15.29 9.72
CA ALA A 78 4.56 15.12 10.47
C ALA A 78 3.31 15.01 9.58
N SER A 79 3.33 15.50 8.33
CA SER A 79 2.23 15.34 7.36
C SER A 79 1.99 13.87 6.97
N PHE A 80 2.99 12.99 7.17
CA PHE A 80 2.94 11.57 6.85
C PHE A 80 2.77 10.71 8.11
N HIS A 81 2.32 11.29 9.23
CA HIS A 81 2.19 10.59 10.53
C HIS A 81 3.51 9.92 10.94
N VAL A 82 3.47 8.78 11.65
CA VAL A 82 4.66 7.98 12.00
C VAL A 82 5.53 7.63 10.79
N VAL A 83 4.93 7.45 9.61
CA VAL A 83 5.65 7.08 8.39
C VAL A 83 6.69 8.14 8.04
N GLY A 84 6.35 9.42 8.16
CA GLY A 84 7.30 10.50 7.90
C GLY A 84 8.51 10.50 8.82
N TYR A 85 8.35 10.11 10.09
CA TYR A 85 9.46 9.97 11.03
C TYR A 85 10.33 8.74 10.74
N ALA A 86 9.72 7.64 10.29
CA ALA A 86 10.43 6.47 9.81
C ALA A 86 11.27 6.80 8.57
N LEU A 87 10.71 7.55 7.61
CA LEU A 87 11.45 8.09 6.46
C LEU A 87 12.60 8.97 6.91
N MET A 88 12.35 9.92 7.82
CA MET A 88 13.35 10.85 8.34
C MET A 88 14.55 10.17 9.00
N SER A 89 14.35 9.02 9.61
CA SER A 89 15.43 8.31 10.31
C SER A 89 16.23 7.37 9.39
N SER A 90 15.82 7.24 8.11
CA SER A 90 16.43 6.32 7.15
C SER A 90 17.85 6.73 6.79
N ARG A 91 18.68 5.76 6.38
CA ARG A 91 20.06 6.05 5.94
C ARG A 91 20.09 6.74 4.59
N THR A 92 19.17 6.37 3.70
CA THR A 92 19.08 6.88 2.33
C THR A 92 17.61 7.12 1.94
N LEU A 93 17.36 7.88 0.87
CA LEU A 93 15.99 8.03 0.35
C LEU A 93 15.42 6.71 -0.17
N ALA A 94 16.26 5.83 -0.74
CA ALA A 94 15.83 4.50 -1.19
C ALA A 94 15.24 3.68 -0.03
N GLU A 95 15.95 3.61 1.11
CA GLU A 95 15.45 2.93 2.31
C GLU A 95 14.17 3.61 2.84
N GLY A 96 14.11 4.94 2.77
CA GLY A 96 12.92 5.72 3.09
C GLY A 96 11.72 5.37 2.21
N PHE A 97 11.91 5.17 0.91
CA PHE A 97 10.85 4.76 -0.01
C PHE A 97 10.38 3.33 0.21
N GLU A 98 11.26 2.40 0.57
CA GLU A 98 10.86 1.06 0.99
C GLU A 98 9.93 1.11 2.22
N ARG A 99 10.26 1.96 3.20
CA ARG A 99 9.37 2.23 4.35
C ARG A 99 8.06 2.88 3.94
N LEU A 100 8.10 3.85 3.03
CA LEU A 100 6.92 4.54 2.53
C LEU A 100 5.95 3.53 1.87
N VAL A 101 6.44 2.70 0.96
CA VAL A 101 5.65 1.66 0.28
C VAL A 101 5.06 0.68 1.30
N ARG A 102 5.84 0.29 2.31
CA ARG A 102 5.39 -0.64 3.36
C ARG A 102 4.29 -0.07 4.25
N TYR A 103 4.38 1.21 4.62
CA TYR A 103 3.50 1.82 5.62
C TYR A 103 2.48 2.83 5.05
N GLN A 104 2.41 2.99 3.72
CA GLN A 104 1.53 3.96 3.04
C GLN A 104 0.07 3.94 3.49
N ARG A 105 -0.48 2.78 3.86
CA ARG A 105 -1.87 2.63 4.33
C ARG A 105 -2.16 3.35 5.66
N ILE A 106 -1.12 3.66 6.44
CA ILE A 106 -1.23 4.54 7.61
C ILE A 106 -1.64 5.94 7.16
N ILE A 107 -1.18 6.40 6.00
CA ILE A 107 -1.42 7.75 5.49
C ILE A 107 -2.75 7.81 4.76
N ALA A 108 -2.93 6.95 3.76
CA ALA A 108 -4.12 6.90 2.92
C ALA A 108 -4.37 5.47 2.42
N GLU A 109 -5.64 5.03 2.48
CA GLU A 109 -6.07 3.72 1.97
C GLU A 109 -6.45 3.75 0.48
N SER A 110 -6.57 4.95 -0.07
CA SER A 110 -6.91 5.23 -1.46
C SER A 110 -5.70 5.44 -2.36
N SER A 111 -4.48 5.22 -1.87
CA SER A 111 -3.27 5.39 -2.67
C SER A 111 -2.44 4.12 -2.64
N ASP A 112 -1.99 3.68 -3.81
CA ASP A 112 -0.99 2.64 -3.98
C ASP A 112 0.31 3.26 -4.50
N LEU A 113 1.36 3.11 -3.71
CA LEU A 113 2.73 3.50 -3.99
C LEU A 113 3.54 2.24 -4.26
N SER A 114 4.35 2.30 -5.30
CA SER A 114 5.35 1.29 -5.63
C SER A 114 6.70 1.96 -5.88
N PHE A 115 7.77 1.30 -5.47
CA PHE A 115 9.14 1.77 -5.71
C PHE A 115 9.89 0.72 -6.53
N LEU A 116 10.26 1.08 -7.76
CA LEU A 116 10.88 0.18 -8.73
C LEU A 116 12.30 0.66 -9.07
N LEU A 117 13.26 -0.25 -9.02
CA LEU A 117 14.62 0.01 -9.48
C LEU A 117 14.69 -0.25 -10.98
N GLY A 118 15.22 0.71 -11.74
CA GLY A 118 15.29 0.62 -13.20
C GLY A 118 16.61 1.16 -13.76
N PRO A 119 16.98 0.75 -15.00
CA PRO A 119 18.22 1.20 -15.65
C PRO A 119 18.18 2.69 -16.03
N GLU A 120 17.00 3.25 -16.29
CA GLU A 120 16.79 4.66 -16.63
C GLU A 120 16.65 5.58 -15.40
N GLY A 121 16.75 4.99 -14.20
CA GLY A 121 16.45 5.65 -12.93
C GLY A 121 15.50 4.82 -12.08
N HIS A 122 15.33 5.22 -10.82
CA HIS A 122 14.46 4.54 -9.87
C HIS A 122 13.12 5.28 -9.80
N ALA A 123 12.01 4.55 -9.90
CA ALA A 123 10.69 5.13 -10.04
C ALA A 123 9.90 4.98 -8.73
N LEU A 124 9.43 6.09 -8.17
CA LEU A 124 8.32 6.09 -7.23
C LEU A 124 7.02 6.29 -8.02
N ILE A 125 6.23 5.24 -8.12
CA ILE A 125 4.98 5.19 -8.88
C ILE A 125 3.82 5.36 -7.92
N LEU A 126 2.85 6.19 -8.29
CA LEU A 126 1.64 6.46 -7.54
C LEU A 126 0.42 6.08 -8.36
N THR A 127 -0.56 5.47 -7.70
CA THR A 127 -1.92 5.34 -8.21
C THR A 127 -2.88 5.79 -7.12
N VAL A 128 -3.70 6.80 -7.43
CA VAL A 128 -4.76 7.25 -6.53
C VAL A 128 -6.08 6.67 -6.99
N HIS A 129 -6.76 6.00 -6.07
CA HIS A 129 -8.07 5.41 -6.25
C HIS A 129 -9.16 6.34 -5.72
N GLY A 130 -10.27 6.39 -6.45
CA GLY A 130 -11.52 6.96 -5.93
C GLY A 130 -12.20 6.00 -4.95
N ASP A 131 -13.33 6.43 -4.42
CA ASP A 131 -14.28 5.54 -3.76
C ASP A 131 -15.61 5.54 -4.51
N HIS A 132 -16.66 6.20 -4.01
CA HIS A 132 -17.86 6.42 -4.81
C HIS A 132 -17.68 7.57 -5.81
N LEU A 133 -16.78 8.51 -5.50
CA LEU A 133 -16.35 9.56 -6.43
C LEU A 133 -15.05 9.19 -7.12
N PRO A 134 -14.85 9.59 -8.39
CA PRO A 134 -13.57 9.44 -9.06
C PRO A 134 -12.48 10.25 -8.31
N PRO A 135 -11.22 9.79 -8.31
CA PRO A 135 -10.14 10.53 -7.70
C PRO A 135 -9.92 11.87 -8.40
N THR A 136 -9.60 12.91 -7.64
CA THR A 136 -9.22 14.22 -8.21
C THR A 136 -7.77 14.21 -8.67
N ARG A 137 -7.45 14.97 -9.74
CA ARG A 137 -6.05 15.23 -10.11
C ARG A 137 -5.26 15.88 -8.97
N HIS A 138 -5.92 16.72 -8.18
CA HIS A 138 -5.30 17.39 -7.02
C HIS A 138 -4.71 16.39 -6.03
N SER A 139 -5.35 15.22 -5.84
CA SER A 139 -4.85 14.20 -4.93
C SER A 139 -3.53 13.59 -5.41
N SER A 140 -3.40 13.27 -6.71
CA SER A 140 -2.16 12.73 -7.25
C SER A 140 -1.07 13.79 -7.37
N GLU A 141 -1.42 14.99 -7.86
CA GLU A 141 -0.53 16.15 -7.94
C GLU A 141 0.03 16.54 -6.57
N ALA A 142 -0.82 16.63 -5.55
CA ALA A 142 -0.43 16.87 -4.16
C ALA A 142 0.56 15.83 -3.66
N SER A 143 0.29 14.55 -3.93
CA SER A 143 1.12 13.43 -3.47
C SER A 143 2.50 13.45 -4.12
N LEU A 144 2.58 13.67 -5.43
CA LEU A 144 3.85 13.81 -6.15
C LEU A 144 4.65 15.02 -5.64
N ALA A 145 3.99 16.18 -5.54
CA ALA A 145 4.62 17.42 -5.08
C ALA A 145 5.13 17.29 -3.64
N CYS A 146 4.36 16.68 -2.74
CA CYS A 146 4.76 16.36 -1.38
C CYS A 146 5.94 15.40 -1.33
N ALA A 147 5.91 14.31 -2.11
CA ALA A 147 6.99 13.32 -2.12
C ALA A 147 8.32 13.96 -2.52
N LEU A 148 8.32 14.78 -3.58
CA LEU A 148 9.53 15.48 -4.04
C LEU A 148 10.05 16.50 -3.02
N SER A 149 9.17 17.35 -2.49
CA SER A 149 9.55 18.33 -1.48
C SER A 149 10.07 17.67 -0.21
N LEU A 150 9.49 16.53 0.22
CA LEU A 150 9.99 15.77 1.35
C LEU A 150 11.39 15.22 1.06
N CYS A 151 11.67 14.71 -0.14
CA CYS A 151 13.02 14.25 -0.50
C CYS A 151 14.06 15.36 -0.40
N SER A 152 13.72 16.57 -0.86
CA SER A 152 14.61 17.72 -0.75
C SER A 152 14.83 18.15 0.70
N TRP A 153 13.76 18.15 1.52
CA TRP A 153 13.86 18.45 2.94
C TRP A 153 14.72 17.43 3.70
N LEU A 154 14.53 16.14 3.43
CA LEU A 154 15.25 15.04 4.08
C LEU A 154 16.74 15.03 3.74
N SER A 155 17.08 15.27 2.48
CA SER A 155 18.47 15.28 2.00
C SER A 155 19.20 16.58 2.31
N GLY A 156 18.49 17.65 2.70
CA GLY A 156 19.06 18.98 2.93
C GLY A 156 19.55 19.67 1.66
N ARG A 157 19.18 19.16 0.47
CA ARG A 157 19.52 19.73 -0.84
C ARG A 157 18.34 19.62 -1.79
N THR A 158 18.33 20.43 -2.85
CA THR A 158 17.32 20.29 -3.91
C THR A 158 17.53 18.98 -4.66
N ILE A 159 16.53 18.10 -4.63
CA ILE A 159 16.49 16.89 -5.46
C ILE A 159 15.85 17.24 -6.79
N GLN A 160 16.54 16.96 -7.89
CA GLN A 160 16.04 17.16 -9.25
C GLN A 160 15.82 15.81 -9.93
N PRO A 161 14.58 15.29 -9.93
CA PRO A 161 14.22 14.11 -10.68
C PRO A 161 14.66 14.19 -12.14
N ARG A 162 15.01 13.03 -12.71
CA ARG A 162 15.25 12.91 -14.15
C ARG A 162 14.00 13.25 -14.95
N ARG A 163 12.83 12.87 -14.43
CA ARG A 163 11.53 13.12 -15.05
C ARG A 163 10.39 12.94 -14.05
N VAL A 164 9.32 13.70 -14.22
CA VAL A 164 8.02 13.46 -13.56
C VAL A 164 7.00 13.09 -14.63
N LEU A 165 6.32 11.96 -14.42
CA LEU A 165 5.23 11.46 -15.26
C LEU A 165 3.92 11.83 -14.59
N ILE A 166 3.01 12.42 -15.36
CA ILE A 166 1.68 12.82 -14.91
C ILE A 166 0.66 12.18 -15.85
N GLN A 167 -0.29 11.45 -15.29
CA GLN A 167 -1.30 10.73 -16.07
C GLN A 167 -2.30 11.67 -16.75
N GLY A 168 -2.61 12.80 -16.10
CA GLY A 168 -3.51 13.82 -16.62
C GLY A 168 -2.98 14.54 -17.88
N PRO A 169 -3.87 15.16 -18.67
CA PRO A 169 -3.46 15.96 -19.82
C PRO A 169 -2.65 17.18 -19.37
N GLN A 170 -1.84 17.71 -20.28
CA GLN A 170 -1.12 18.95 -20.02
C GLN A 170 -2.11 20.10 -19.77
N PRO A 171 -1.96 20.87 -18.68
CA PRO A 171 -2.77 22.04 -18.40
C PRO A 171 -2.46 23.18 -19.39
N GLU A 172 -3.39 24.14 -19.50
CA GLU A 172 -3.18 25.37 -20.26
C GLU A 172 -2.02 26.19 -19.68
N ASP A 173 -1.96 26.31 -18.36
CA ASP A 173 -0.85 26.92 -17.64
C ASP A 173 0.03 25.86 -16.97
N ILE A 174 1.26 25.73 -17.47
CA ILE A 174 2.26 24.76 -17.01
C ILE A 174 3.20 25.34 -15.94
N GLU A 175 3.22 26.66 -15.74
CA GLU A 175 4.18 27.32 -14.84
C GLU A 175 4.07 26.86 -13.38
N PRO A 176 2.88 26.61 -12.81
CA PRO A 176 2.77 26.03 -11.47
C PRO A 176 3.46 24.67 -11.34
N TYR A 177 3.37 23.82 -12.37
CA TYR A 177 4.00 22.50 -12.40
C TYR A 177 5.53 22.61 -12.54
N ARG A 178 6.01 23.53 -13.39
CA ARG A 178 7.46 23.81 -13.51
C ARG A 178 8.05 24.30 -12.19
N THR A 179 7.31 25.15 -11.49
CA THR A 179 7.68 25.69 -10.18
C THR A 179 7.66 24.62 -9.09
N ALA A 180 6.67 23.73 -9.10
CA ALA A 180 6.57 22.68 -8.08
C ALA A 180 7.62 21.57 -8.26
N PHE A 181 7.93 21.18 -9.50
CA PHE A 181 8.76 19.99 -9.76
C PHE A 181 10.20 20.27 -10.18
N HIS A 182 10.48 21.45 -10.75
CA HIS A 182 11.82 21.83 -11.25
C HIS A 182 12.51 20.75 -12.10
N SER A 183 11.74 19.98 -12.87
CA SER A 183 12.19 18.78 -13.60
C SER A 183 11.49 18.66 -14.95
N PRO A 184 12.02 17.86 -15.89
CA PRO A 184 11.30 17.50 -17.11
C PRO A 184 9.96 16.84 -16.79
N LEU A 185 8.88 17.34 -17.39
CA LEU A 185 7.51 16.86 -17.19
C LEU A 185 7.04 16.08 -18.43
N THR A 186 6.31 14.99 -18.21
CA THR A 186 5.59 14.27 -19.28
C THR A 186 4.15 14.06 -18.84
N PHE A 187 3.23 14.75 -19.51
CA PHE A 187 1.80 14.63 -19.32
C PHE A 187 1.21 13.51 -20.20
N SER A 188 -0.03 13.14 -19.93
CA SER A 188 -0.73 12.03 -20.60
C SER A 188 0.05 10.71 -20.53
N ALA A 189 0.81 10.50 -19.46
CA ALA A 189 1.52 9.25 -19.20
C ALA A 189 0.54 8.14 -18.78
N SER A 190 0.98 6.88 -18.83
CA SER A 190 0.13 5.76 -18.40
C SER A 190 -0.09 5.67 -16.89
N TYR A 191 0.73 6.36 -16.09
CA TYR A 191 0.71 6.39 -14.63
C TYR A 191 1.43 7.64 -14.10
N ASP A 192 1.13 8.02 -12.86
CA ASP A 192 1.84 9.07 -12.13
C ASP A 192 3.14 8.52 -11.52
N ALA A 193 4.27 9.19 -11.75
CA ALA A 193 5.55 8.77 -11.17
C ALA A 193 6.60 9.88 -11.09
N ILE A 194 7.56 9.70 -10.16
CA ILE A 194 8.80 10.47 -10.11
C ILE A 194 9.96 9.52 -10.39
N ILE A 195 10.77 9.86 -11.41
CA ILE A 195 11.94 9.09 -11.81
C ILE A 195 13.19 9.80 -11.25
N PHE A 196 13.84 9.17 -10.30
CA PHE A 196 15.02 9.71 -9.61
C PHE A 196 16.32 9.18 -10.21
N ASP A 197 17.37 9.98 -10.07
CA ASP A 197 18.73 9.49 -10.27
C ASP A 197 19.10 8.50 -9.14
N PRO A 198 19.66 7.32 -9.47
CA PRO A 198 20.10 6.36 -8.45
C PRO A 198 21.05 6.97 -7.41
N VAL A 199 21.92 7.90 -7.82
CA VAL A 199 22.90 8.55 -6.94
C VAL A 199 22.21 9.40 -5.87
N ASP A 200 21.15 10.11 -6.24
CA ASP A 200 20.36 10.90 -5.29
C ASP A 200 19.68 10.02 -4.25
N LEU A 201 19.19 8.84 -4.67
CA LEU A 201 18.49 7.95 -3.75
C LEU A 201 19.40 7.20 -2.78
N GLN A 202 20.66 6.97 -3.16
CA GLN A 202 21.64 6.26 -2.34
C GLN A 202 22.50 7.19 -1.47
N SER A 203 22.40 8.50 -1.66
CA SER A 203 23.13 9.48 -0.86
C SER A 203 22.70 9.41 0.62
N PRO A 204 23.65 9.44 1.58
CA PRO A 204 23.31 9.43 3.00
C PRO A 204 22.47 10.64 3.42
N LEU A 205 21.41 10.40 4.20
CA LEU A 205 20.59 11.47 4.75
C LEU A 205 21.26 12.13 5.98
N PRO A 206 21.28 13.47 6.08
CA PRO A 206 21.77 14.17 7.28
C PRO A 206 20.99 13.82 8.55
N THR A 207 19.75 13.37 8.39
CA THR A 207 18.81 13.01 9.46
C THR A 207 18.90 11.53 9.87
N ALA A 208 19.75 10.75 9.21
CA ALA A 208 19.89 9.32 9.43
C ALA A 208 20.22 8.97 10.89
N ASN A 209 19.42 8.09 11.49
CA ASN A 209 19.65 7.57 12.82
C ASN A 209 19.06 6.17 12.94
N GLU A 210 19.93 5.16 12.96
CA GLU A 210 19.52 3.76 12.95
C GLU A 210 18.70 3.34 14.17
N ALA A 211 19.05 3.86 15.36
CA ALA A 211 18.29 3.55 16.58
C ALA A 211 16.87 4.13 16.51
N MET A 212 16.73 5.36 16.01
CA MET A 212 15.42 5.97 15.78
C MET A 212 14.65 5.28 14.65
N ALA A 213 15.32 4.86 13.58
CA ALA A 213 14.69 4.12 12.49
C ALA A 213 14.04 2.83 12.98
N ARG A 214 14.75 2.05 13.81
CA ARG A 214 14.19 0.83 14.43
C ARG A 214 13.00 1.13 15.35
N LEU A 215 13.06 2.22 16.13
CA LEU A 215 11.96 2.63 17.00
C LEU A 215 10.72 3.02 16.19
N HIS A 216 10.89 3.87 15.17
CA HIS A 216 9.81 4.30 14.29
C HIS A 216 9.24 3.14 13.47
N ASP A 217 10.08 2.21 12.99
CA ASP A 217 9.63 1.01 12.27
C ASP A 217 8.75 0.11 13.17
N ARG A 218 9.16 -0.09 14.43
CA ARG A 218 8.35 -0.84 15.39
C ARG A 218 7.01 -0.15 15.64
N PHE A 219 7.01 1.15 15.91
CA PHE A 219 5.80 1.90 16.17
C PHE A 219 4.86 1.94 14.94
N ALA A 220 5.41 2.15 13.74
CA ALA A 220 4.65 2.10 12.49
C ALA A 220 4.05 0.71 12.23
N GLY A 221 4.82 -0.34 12.50
CA GLY A 221 4.35 -1.73 12.39
C GLY A 221 3.21 -2.03 13.36
N GLU A 222 3.34 -1.64 14.64
CA GLU A 222 2.29 -1.79 15.65
C GLU A 222 1.04 -0.97 15.30
N TYR A 223 1.22 0.27 14.83
CA TYR A 223 0.13 1.13 14.40
C TYR A 223 -0.62 0.53 13.21
N LEU A 224 0.11 0.09 12.18
CA LEU A 224 -0.48 -0.56 11.01
C LEU A 224 -1.19 -1.86 11.37
N ALA A 225 -0.65 -2.63 12.34
CA ALA A 225 -1.27 -3.83 12.85
C ALA A 225 -2.59 -3.50 13.57
N ARG A 226 -2.62 -2.52 14.48
CA ARG A 226 -3.85 -2.05 15.16
C ARG A 226 -4.89 -1.53 14.18
N PHE A 227 -4.42 -0.78 13.18
CA PHE A 227 -5.25 -0.27 12.09
C PHE A 227 -5.89 -1.43 11.31
N SER A 228 -5.11 -2.47 11.03
CA SER A 228 -5.59 -3.70 10.41
C SER A 228 -6.50 -4.52 11.34
N GLU A 229 -6.23 -4.61 12.64
CA GLU A 229 -7.01 -5.36 13.63
C GLU A 229 -8.44 -4.84 13.81
N SER A 230 -8.70 -3.56 13.54
CA SER A 230 -10.07 -3.03 13.48
C SER A 230 -10.91 -3.68 12.36
N ARG A 231 -10.25 -4.13 11.30
CA ARG A 231 -10.86 -4.73 10.11
C ARG A 231 -11.18 -6.20 10.32
N VAL A 232 -12.36 -6.61 9.89
CA VAL A 232 -12.83 -8.00 9.97
C VAL A 232 -11.98 -8.92 9.12
N THR A 233 -11.45 -8.46 7.99
CA THR A 233 -10.53 -9.23 7.12
C THR A 233 -9.26 -9.63 7.86
N HIS A 234 -8.65 -8.71 8.61
CA HIS A 234 -7.43 -9.02 9.37
C HIS A 234 -7.71 -9.99 10.51
N ARG A 235 -8.79 -9.74 11.29
CA ARG A 235 -9.18 -10.65 12.38
C ARG A 235 -9.53 -12.03 11.85
N ALA A 236 -10.23 -12.11 10.71
CA ALA A 236 -10.54 -13.37 10.03
C ALA A 236 -9.26 -14.08 9.55
N ARG A 237 -8.30 -13.35 8.98
CA ARG A 237 -6.98 -13.89 8.60
C ARG A 237 -6.24 -14.48 9.81
N GLN A 238 -6.20 -13.77 10.94
CA GLN A 238 -5.55 -14.28 12.16
C GLN A 238 -6.21 -15.57 12.66
N VAL A 239 -7.54 -15.66 12.61
CA VAL A 239 -8.24 -16.91 12.93
C VAL A 239 -7.85 -18.00 11.94
N LEU A 240 -7.88 -17.73 10.63
CA LEU A 240 -7.49 -18.67 9.58
C LEU A 240 -6.09 -19.24 9.80
N CYS A 241 -5.08 -18.40 10.09
CA CYS A 241 -3.72 -18.86 10.39
C CYS A 241 -3.66 -19.84 11.56
N ARG A 242 -4.56 -19.72 12.56
CA ARG A 242 -4.61 -20.62 13.73
C ARG A 242 -5.34 -21.93 13.44
N VAL A 243 -6.31 -21.92 12.54
CA VAL A 243 -7.20 -23.07 12.29
C VAL A 243 -6.82 -23.89 11.07
N LEU A 244 -6.05 -23.33 10.12
CA LEU A 244 -5.57 -24.04 8.94
C LEU A 244 -4.79 -25.32 9.27
N PRO A 245 -3.90 -25.35 10.29
CA PRO A 245 -3.23 -26.60 10.70
C PRO A 245 -4.17 -27.68 11.24
N GLN A 246 -5.42 -27.32 11.56
CA GLN A 246 -6.44 -28.24 12.09
C GLN A 246 -7.32 -28.82 10.97
N GLY A 247 -7.14 -28.39 9.71
CA GLY A 247 -7.91 -28.81 8.55
C GLY A 247 -8.55 -27.64 7.82
N GLU A 248 -9.38 -27.96 6.83
CA GLU A 248 -10.01 -26.95 5.97
C GLU A 248 -10.99 -26.06 6.76
N PRO A 249 -10.73 -24.75 6.87
CA PRO A 249 -11.53 -23.88 7.71
C PRO A 249 -12.88 -23.57 7.07
N LYS A 250 -13.95 -23.86 7.81
CA LYS A 250 -15.31 -23.46 7.44
C LYS A 250 -15.59 -22.01 7.84
N ARG A 251 -16.37 -21.31 7.02
CA ARG A 251 -16.76 -19.90 7.28
C ARG A 251 -17.51 -19.75 8.60
N GLU A 252 -18.32 -20.74 8.95
CA GLU A 252 -19.01 -20.89 10.24
C GLU A 252 -18.06 -20.70 11.42
N LEU A 253 -16.93 -21.41 11.39
CA LEU A 253 -15.97 -21.46 12.49
C LEU A 253 -15.27 -20.11 12.65
N VAL A 254 -14.88 -19.49 11.53
CA VAL A 254 -14.25 -18.17 11.54
C VAL A 254 -15.23 -17.10 12.02
N ALA A 255 -16.51 -17.17 11.64
CA ALA A 255 -17.53 -16.25 12.11
C ALA A 255 -17.72 -16.36 13.64
N GLN A 256 -17.81 -17.59 14.17
CA GLN A 256 -17.96 -17.85 15.60
C GLN A 256 -16.76 -17.35 16.41
N ALA A 257 -15.53 -17.60 15.95
CA ALA A 257 -14.31 -17.13 16.59
C ALA A 257 -14.22 -15.58 16.66
N LEU A 258 -14.94 -14.88 15.78
CA LEU A 258 -15.04 -13.43 15.75
C LEU A 258 -16.28 -12.88 16.46
N HIS A 259 -17.11 -13.73 17.06
CA HIS A 259 -18.42 -13.39 17.64
C HIS A 259 -19.37 -12.72 16.62
N LEU A 260 -19.35 -13.20 15.37
CA LEU A 260 -20.20 -12.72 14.28
C LEU A 260 -21.10 -13.84 13.75
N SER A 261 -22.24 -13.47 13.18
CA SER A 261 -22.98 -14.40 12.32
C SER A 261 -22.24 -14.58 10.98
N GLN A 262 -22.45 -15.71 10.29
CA GLN A 262 -21.88 -15.91 8.94
C GLN A 262 -22.28 -14.80 7.97
N ARG A 263 -23.54 -14.35 8.03
CA ARG A 263 -24.06 -13.27 7.19
C ARG A 263 -23.34 -11.96 7.49
N THR A 264 -23.08 -11.66 8.76
CA THR A 264 -22.35 -10.46 9.17
C THR A 264 -20.89 -10.53 8.74
N LEU A 265 -20.22 -11.68 8.91
CA LEU A 265 -18.86 -11.89 8.43
C LEU A 265 -18.78 -11.69 6.91
N GLN A 266 -19.67 -12.34 6.15
CA GLN A 266 -19.72 -12.20 4.69
C GLN A 266 -19.95 -10.76 4.27
N ARG A 267 -20.92 -10.07 4.87
CA ARG A 267 -21.20 -8.66 4.58
C ARG A 267 -19.99 -7.78 4.86
N ARG A 268 -19.33 -7.93 6.01
CA ARG A 268 -18.16 -7.13 6.38
C ARG A 268 -16.92 -7.42 5.53
N LEU A 269 -16.70 -8.67 5.13
CA LEU A 269 -15.64 -9.01 4.16
C LEU A 269 -15.92 -8.38 2.79
N GLN A 270 -17.18 -8.40 2.34
CA GLN A 270 -17.58 -7.73 1.08
C GLN A 270 -17.49 -6.21 1.18
N GLU A 271 -17.83 -5.64 2.33
CA GLU A 271 -17.54 -4.24 2.63
C GLU A 271 -16.02 -4.04 2.47
N GLU A 272 -15.16 -4.80 3.12
CA GLU A 272 -13.71 -4.65 2.98
C GLU A 272 -13.11 -5.11 1.63
N GLY A 273 -13.93 -5.35 0.60
CA GLY A 273 -13.48 -5.58 -0.78
C GLY A 273 -13.00 -7.00 -1.06
N THR A 274 -13.31 -7.95 -0.17
CA THR A 274 -12.90 -9.34 -0.31
C THR A 274 -14.06 -10.32 -0.11
N SER A 275 -13.77 -11.61 -0.24
CA SER A 275 -14.69 -12.69 0.12
C SER A 275 -13.99 -13.66 1.05
N PHE A 276 -14.74 -14.52 1.72
CA PHE A 276 -14.14 -15.56 2.56
C PHE A 276 -13.18 -16.45 1.77
N GLN A 277 -13.54 -16.85 0.55
CA GLN A 277 -12.71 -17.70 -0.29
C GLN A 277 -11.44 -16.97 -0.77
N ALA A 278 -11.57 -15.71 -1.19
CA ALA A 278 -10.42 -14.91 -1.59
C ALA A 278 -9.45 -14.70 -0.41
N LEU A 279 -9.98 -14.37 0.77
CA LEU A 279 -9.18 -14.22 1.98
C LEU A 279 -8.48 -15.53 2.39
N LEU A 280 -9.18 -16.66 2.29
CA LEU A 280 -8.62 -17.98 2.56
C LEU A 280 -7.47 -18.32 1.59
N ASP A 281 -7.69 -18.08 0.30
CA ASP A 281 -6.68 -18.34 -0.73
C ASP A 281 -5.47 -17.42 -0.57
N ASP A 282 -5.65 -16.13 -0.29
CA ASP A 282 -4.55 -15.19 0.00
C ASP A 282 -3.75 -15.61 1.24
N THR A 283 -4.45 -16.01 2.30
CA THR A 283 -3.79 -16.48 3.54
C THR A 283 -2.97 -17.75 3.28
N ARG A 284 -3.55 -18.71 2.54
CA ARG A 284 -2.85 -19.94 2.16
C ARG A 284 -1.65 -19.65 1.27
N ARG A 285 -1.77 -18.70 0.33
CA ARG A 285 -0.70 -18.28 -0.57
C ARG A 285 0.49 -17.71 0.20
N GLU A 286 0.25 -16.75 1.10
CA GLU A 286 1.30 -16.14 1.93
C GLU A 286 2.01 -17.16 2.83
N LEU A 287 1.24 -18.05 3.48
CA LEU A 287 1.81 -19.11 4.32
C LEU A 287 2.59 -20.15 3.50
N ALA A 288 2.15 -20.46 2.28
CA ALA A 288 2.86 -21.39 1.42
C ALA A 288 4.26 -20.87 1.08
N GLU A 289 4.42 -19.57 0.76
CA GLU A 289 5.75 -18.99 0.52
C GLU A 289 6.66 -19.08 1.75
N GLN A 290 6.11 -18.81 2.95
CA GLN A 290 6.85 -18.88 4.21
C GLN A 290 7.29 -20.31 4.54
N TYR A 291 6.42 -21.29 4.35
CA TYR A 291 6.71 -22.70 4.61
C TYR A 291 7.70 -23.28 3.60
N LEU A 292 7.55 -22.96 2.30
CA LEU A 292 8.49 -23.40 1.27
C LEU A 292 9.88 -22.75 1.39
N ALA A 293 10.00 -21.62 2.09
CA ALA A 293 11.28 -21.01 2.42
C ALA A 293 12.07 -21.81 3.48
N GLN A 294 11.42 -22.70 4.25
CA GLN A 294 12.07 -23.47 5.30
C GLN A 294 12.70 -24.75 4.72
N PRO A 295 14.04 -24.95 4.80
CA PRO A 295 14.71 -26.09 4.16
C PRO A 295 14.25 -27.46 4.67
N GLY A 296 13.81 -27.55 5.93
CA GLY A 296 13.40 -28.80 6.58
C GLY A 296 11.95 -29.20 6.38
N MET A 297 11.13 -28.37 5.74
CA MET A 297 9.69 -28.60 5.66
C MET A 297 9.32 -29.32 4.36
N THR A 298 8.59 -30.43 4.40
CA THR A 298 8.21 -31.17 3.19
C THR A 298 7.00 -30.55 2.46
N LEU A 299 6.81 -30.86 1.18
CA LEU A 299 5.62 -30.43 0.43
C LEU A 299 4.32 -31.01 1.03
N LEU A 300 4.38 -32.23 1.56
CA LEU A 300 3.24 -32.86 2.22
C LEU A 300 2.87 -32.14 3.52
N GLU A 301 3.86 -31.84 4.37
CA GLU A 301 3.64 -31.06 5.60
C GLU A 301 3.14 -29.65 5.29
N THR A 302 3.62 -29.05 4.20
CA THR A 302 3.13 -27.74 3.73
C THR A 302 1.66 -27.82 3.34
N ALA A 303 1.26 -28.84 2.56
CA ALA A 303 -0.15 -29.03 2.20
C ALA A 303 -1.05 -29.22 3.45
N TYR A 304 -0.56 -29.98 4.44
CA TYR A 304 -1.26 -30.22 5.70
C TYR A 304 -1.41 -28.94 6.54
N LEU A 305 -0.34 -28.16 6.76
CA LEU A 305 -0.41 -26.92 7.53
C LEU A 305 -1.29 -25.85 6.87
N LEU A 306 -1.46 -25.93 5.54
CA LEU A 306 -2.38 -25.08 4.78
C LEU A 306 -3.82 -25.60 4.77
N GLY A 307 -4.13 -26.66 5.53
CA GLY A 307 -5.46 -27.19 5.71
C GLY A 307 -6.04 -27.84 4.46
N PHE A 308 -5.21 -28.40 3.57
CA PHE A 308 -5.67 -29.22 2.46
C PHE A 308 -5.86 -30.67 2.90
N ALA A 309 -7.05 -31.23 2.64
CA ALA A 309 -7.33 -32.64 2.92
C ALA A 309 -6.61 -33.60 1.97
N ASP A 310 -6.31 -33.16 0.74
CA ASP A 310 -5.59 -33.91 -0.29
C ASP A 310 -4.45 -33.05 -0.85
N PRO A 311 -3.19 -33.54 -0.84
CA PRO A 311 -2.05 -32.86 -1.44
C PRO A 311 -2.30 -32.44 -2.89
N SER A 312 -3.02 -33.25 -3.67
CA SER A 312 -3.35 -32.96 -5.07
C SER A 312 -4.10 -31.62 -5.24
N ASN A 313 -4.94 -31.27 -4.26
CA ASN A 313 -5.65 -29.99 -4.23
C ASN A 313 -4.70 -28.82 -3.90
N PHE A 314 -3.72 -29.05 -3.02
CA PHE A 314 -2.65 -28.07 -2.77
C PHE A 314 -1.84 -27.80 -4.04
N PHE A 315 -1.41 -28.84 -4.77
CA PHE A 315 -0.65 -28.66 -6.03
C PHE A 315 -1.43 -27.85 -7.07
N ARG A 316 -2.73 -28.14 -7.25
CA ARG A 316 -3.60 -27.37 -8.16
C ARG A 316 -3.77 -25.92 -7.71
N ALA A 317 -4.02 -25.70 -6.43
CA ALA A 317 -4.18 -24.36 -5.87
C ALA A 317 -2.89 -23.54 -5.98
N PHE A 318 -1.74 -24.15 -5.67
CA PHE A 318 -0.43 -23.51 -5.76
C PHE A 318 -0.09 -23.10 -7.19
N ARG A 319 -0.36 -23.98 -8.17
CA ARG A 319 -0.16 -23.65 -9.59
C ARG A 319 -1.03 -22.48 -10.03
N ARG A 320 -2.28 -22.41 -9.56
CA ARG A 320 -3.17 -21.28 -9.79
C ARG A 320 -2.66 -19.97 -9.16
N TRP A 321 -1.96 -20.04 -8.03
CA TRP A 321 -1.47 -18.87 -7.30
C TRP A 321 -0.13 -18.33 -7.83
N PHE A 322 0.77 -19.21 -8.27
CA PHE A 322 2.17 -18.89 -8.58
C PHE A 322 2.60 -19.24 -10.01
N ASP A 323 1.72 -19.83 -10.80
CA ASP A 323 1.96 -20.28 -12.18
C ASP A 323 3.10 -21.32 -12.34
N VAL A 324 3.53 -21.92 -11.23
CA VAL A 324 4.57 -22.96 -11.16
C VAL A 324 4.18 -24.02 -10.13
N THR A 325 4.85 -25.18 -10.14
CA THR A 325 4.63 -26.19 -9.10
C THR A 325 5.33 -25.80 -7.78
N PRO A 326 4.85 -26.28 -6.61
CA PRO A 326 5.53 -26.06 -5.33
C PRO A 326 7.00 -26.50 -5.31
N GLY A 327 7.32 -27.60 -6.02
CA GLY A 327 8.67 -28.13 -6.15
C GLY A 327 9.58 -27.20 -6.96
N GLU A 328 9.12 -26.75 -8.13
CA GLU A 328 9.83 -25.77 -8.95
C GLU A 328 10.06 -24.45 -8.20
N TYR A 329 9.03 -23.95 -7.51
CA TYR A 329 9.11 -22.73 -6.72
C TYR A 329 10.19 -22.85 -5.63
N ARG A 330 10.22 -23.98 -4.92
CA ARG A 330 11.24 -24.26 -3.89
C ARG A 330 12.65 -24.35 -4.49
N ALA A 331 12.82 -25.06 -5.59
CA ALA A 331 14.14 -25.22 -6.23
C ALA A 331 14.71 -23.88 -6.70
N ARG A 332 13.87 -23.04 -7.33
CA ARG A 332 14.25 -21.67 -7.73
C ARG A 332 14.67 -20.81 -6.54
N ARG A 333 13.98 -20.95 -5.40
CA ARG A 333 14.24 -20.15 -4.20
C ARG A 333 15.51 -20.57 -3.45
N HIS A 334 15.85 -21.86 -3.46
CA HIS A 334 17.06 -22.39 -2.79
C HIS A 334 18.26 -22.56 -3.74
N GLY A 335 18.15 -22.15 -5.01
CA GLY A 335 19.25 -22.22 -5.98
C GLY A 335 19.62 -23.63 -6.44
N LEU A 336 18.67 -24.57 -6.43
CA LEU A 336 18.88 -25.96 -6.82
C LEU A 336 18.72 -26.15 -8.34
N ASN A 337 19.54 -27.01 -8.96
CA ASN A 337 19.54 -27.25 -10.41
C ASN A 337 18.28 -28.02 -10.89
N GLN A 338 17.88 -27.84 -12.16
CA GLN A 338 16.65 -28.40 -12.76
C GLN A 338 16.48 -29.92 -12.58
N GLY A 339 17.57 -30.71 -12.56
CA GLY A 339 17.52 -32.16 -12.37
C GLY A 339 17.19 -32.62 -10.95
N GLU A 340 17.41 -31.79 -9.92
CA GLU A 340 17.01 -32.08 -8.53
C GLU A 340 15.56 -31.62 -8.27
N ALA A 341 15.10 -30.63 -9.04
CA ALA A 341 13.72 -30.11 -8.97
C ALA A 341 12.69 -31.12 -9.51
N GLU A 342 13.01 -31.85 -10.58
CA GLU A 342 12.16 -32.92 -11.13
C GLU A 342 12.02 -34.10 -10.16
N ALA A 343 13.10 -34.51 -9.50
CA ALA A 343 13.09 -35.57 -8.50
C ALA A 343 12.25 -35.23 -7.24
N LEU A 344 12.19 -33.95 -6.85
CA LEU A 344 11.31 -33.46 -5.77
C LEU A 344 9.84 -33.27 -6.21
N SER A 345 9.60 -33.00 -7.49
CA SER A 345 8.26 -32.87 -8.09
C SER A 345 7.56 -34.24 -8.23
N ASP A 346 8.31 -35.27 -8.64
CA ASP A 346 7.77 -36.61 -8.92
C ASP A 346 7.51 -37.46 -7.67
N ALA A 347 8.04 -37.08 -6.51
CA ALA A 347 8.01 -37.95 -5.35
C ALA A 347 6.60 -38.30 -4.83
N ARG A 348 5.51 -37.56 -5.14
CA ARG A 348 4.11 -37.92 -4.73
C ARG A 348 2.97 -37.32 -5.58
N THR A 349 2.97 -37.48 -6.90
CA THR A 349 1.70 -37.36 -7.66
C THR A 349 1.14 -38.77 -7.88
N PRO A 350 0.15 -39.26 -7.08
CA PRO A 350 -0.52 -40.50 -7.45
C PRO A 350 -1.25 -40.28 -8.77
N ALA A 351 -0.97 -41.13 -9.75
CA ALA A 351 -1.60 -41.08 -11.06
C ALA A 351 -3.13 -41.13 -10.91
N CYS A 352 -3.81 -40.04 -11.29
CA CYS A 352 -5.25 -40.05 -11.54
C CYS A 352 -5.51 -41.07 -12.67
N THR A 353 -5.97 -42.26 -12.30
CA THR A 353 -6.52 -43.22 -13.25
C THR A 353 -7.94 -42.76 -13.59
N GLU A 354 -8.18 -42.44 -14.86
CA GLU A 354 -9.53 -42.21 -15.38
C GLU A 354 -10.35 -43.51 -15.34
N PRO A 355 -11.65 -43.48 -15.01
CA PRO A 355 -12.51 -44.64 -15.16
C PRO A 355 -12.87 -44.81 -16.64
N VAL A 356 -12.39 -45.89 -17.25
CA VAL A 356 -12.92 -46.38 -18.53
C VAL A 356 -14.29 -47.00 -18.27
N ARG A 357 -15.33 -46.33 -18.80
CA ARG A 357 -16.74 -46.69 -19.03
C ARG A 357 -17.38 -47.82 -18.21
#